data_AF-A0A2E0ZIL2-F1
#
_entry.id   AF-A0A2E0ZIL2-F1
#
_cell.length_a   1.000
_cell.length_b   1.000
_cell.length_c   1.000
_cell.angle_alpha   90.00
_cell.angle_beta   90.00
_cell.angle_gamma   90.00
#
_symmetry.space_group_name_H-M   'P 1'
#
loop_
_entity.id
_entity.type
_entity.pdbx_description
1 polymer ?
#
loop_
_entity_poly.entity_id
_entity_poly.type
_entity_poly.pdbx_seq_one_letter_code
_entity_poly.pdbx_strand_id
1 'polypeptide(L)'
;MNNQHPLFEAYPLHGEAEISVGRVPTPYQTYDGHGLLIGGTADLAQVQALLKNESVHLLQTENGRAVMGIWVVDFTEASLGPHKELQFSFLVVHQPQSPIPNHPLALLRALFTNPAARMFCYGLWNDTETAVAYNRELLGLEAQVMQATITRGAGQKQFRFTDANGALLFAGQVHEAKRPSPRVGWSLLRLLGLRQTWSAPSQPFLGAKVVNPIGDVVPYNGDAQSFVAADQPIIQFYDPGTDSFEFGGKDFDFQPEFVEHFAPFRFVYLPPERP
;
A
#
# COMPACT_ATOMS: atom_id res chain seq x y z
N MET A 1 6.37 -2.41 24.83
CA MET A 1 5.72 -3.49 24.06
C MET A 1 4.93 -2.81 22.96
N ASN A 2 5.15 -3.17 21.69
CA ASN A 2 4.57 -2.43 20.56
C ASN A 2 3.04 -2.56 20.45
N ASN A 3 2.43 -3.49 21.20
CA ASN A 3 0.99 -3.73 21.30
C ASN A 3 0.22 -2.74 22.20
N GLN A 4 0.89 -1.83 22.91
CA GLN A 4 0.27 -0.79 23.76
C GLN A 4 0.18 0.56 23.03
N HIS A 5 -0.33 0.55 21.81
CA HIS A 5 -0.49 1.75 21.00
C HIS A 5 -1.98 2.15 20.94
N PRO A 6 -2.33 3.46 20.93
CA PRO A 6 -3.72 3.91 20.83
C PRO A 6 -4.50 3.33 19.65
N LEU A 7 -3.80 2.96 18.57
CA LEU A 7 -4.39 2.26 17.42
C LEU A 7 -5.02 0.91 17.81
N PHE A 8 -4.36 0.10 18.64
CA PHE A 8 -4.87 -1.21 19.05
C PHE A 8 -5.89 -1.12 20.18
N GLU A 9 -5.87 -0.03 20.95
CA GLU A 9 -6.95 0.29 21.89
C GLU A 9 -8.24 0.67 21.14
N ALA A 10 -8.12 1.45 20.05
CA ALA A 10 -9.24 1.83 19.20
C ALA A 10 -9.80 0.65 18.39
N TYR A 11 -8.94 -0.29 17.99
CA TYR A 11 -9.30 -1.46 17.18
C TYR A 11 -8.73 -2.74 17.77
N PRO A 12 -9.21 -3.20 18.94
CA PRO A 12 -8.68 -4.39 19.59
C PRO A 12 -9.00 -5.66 18.80
N LEU A 13 -8.17 -6.70 18.98
CA LEU A 13 -8.57 -8.05 18.59
C LEU A 13 -9.80 -8.44 19.39
N HIS A 14 -10.88 -8.74 18.70
CA HIS A 14 -12.18 -9.02 19.34
C HIS A 14 -12.81 -10.34 18.85
N GLY A 15 -12.13 -11.06 17.95
CA GLY A 15 -12.66 -12.28 17.40
C GLY A 15 -11.61 -13.14 16.73
N GLU A 16 -12.10 -14.25 16.19
CA GLU A 16 -11.34 -15.18 15.37
C GLU A 16 -12.19 -15.59 14.17
N ALA A 17 -11.54 -15.98 13.09
CA ALA A 17 -12.18 -16.56 11.91
C ALA A 17 -11.50 -17.89 11.58
N GLU A 18 -12.26 -18.81 11.00
CA GLU A 18 -11.74 -20.04 10.41
C GLU A 18 -11.43 -19.78 8.94
N ILE A 19 -10.19 -20.04 8.54
CA ILE A 19 -9.70 -20.00 7.17
C ILE A 19 -9.16 -21.39 6.79
N SER A 20 -8.88 -21.60 5.51
CA SER A 20 -8.42 -22.90 4.99
C SER A 20 -7.20 -23.51 5.71
N VAL A 21 -6.36 -22.69 6.34
CA VAL A 21 -5.14 -23.11 7.05
C VAL A 21 -5.25 -23.05 8.58
N GLY A 22 -6.43 -22.73 9.14
CA GLY A 22 -6.69 -22.78 10.57
C GLY A 22 -7.47 -21.57 11.11
N ARG A 23 -7.47 -21.41 12.43
CA ARG A 23 -8.11 -20.26 13.10
C ARG A 23 -7.13 -19.10 13.20
N VAL A 24 -7.61 -17.89 12.91
CA VAL A 24 -6.83 -16.65 12.90
C VAL A 24 -7.55 -15.52 13.64
N PRO A 25 -6.83 -14.61 14.32
CA PRO A 25 -7.42 -13.48 15.02
C PRO A 25 -7.96 -12.40 14.07
N THR A 26 -8.99 -11.66 14.50
CA THR A 26 -9.56 -10.52 13.76
C THR A 26 -9.79 -9.29 14.65
N PRO A 27 -9.60 -8.06 14.13
CA PRO A 27 -9.10 -7.70 12.80
C PRO A 27 -7.60 -8.03 12.61
N TYR A 28 -7.08 -7.92 11.39
CA TYR A 28 -5.63 -8.09 11.15
C TYR A 28 -4.86 -6.94 11.78
N GLN A 29 -3.77 -7.26 12.47
CA GLN A 29 -2.91 -6.27 13.13
C GLN A 29 -1.42 -6.55 12.86
N THR A 30 -0.67 -5.50 12.60
CA THR A 30 0.79 -5.49 12.61
C THR A 30 1.25 -4.64 13.78
N TYR A 31 2.09 -5.21 14.65
CA TYR A 31 2.67 -4.55 15.82
C TYR A 31 4.03 -3.91 15.50
N ASP A 32 4.79 -4.52 14.59
CA ASP A 32 6.05 -3.98 14.10
C ASP A 32 6.27 -4.39 12.63
N GLY A 33 6.88 -3.48 11.87
CA GLY A 33 7.15 -3.70 10.48
C GLY A 33 7.97 -2.59 9.83
N HIS A 34 8.48 -2.90 8.65
CA HIS A 34 9.22 -2.00 7.80
C HIS A 34 8.59 -1.96 6.41
N GLY A 35 8.17 -0.78 5.99
CA GLY A 35 7.54 -0.61 4.70
C GLY A 35 8.31 0.32 3.76
N LEU A 36 8.02 0.15 2.49
CA LEU A 36 8.38 1.02 1.40
C LEU A 36 7.15 1.17 0.51
N LEU A 37 6.70 2.41 0.32
CA LEU A 37 5.73 2.77 -0.70
C LEU A 37 6.50 3.44 -1.84
N ILE A 38 6.38 2.88 -3.04
CA ILE A 38 6.88 3.49 -4.28
C ILE A 38 5.66 4.05 -4.99
N GLY A 39 5.58 5.38 -5.07
CA GLY A 39 4.46 6.05 -5.71
C GLY A 39 4.86 6.67 -7.04
N GLY A 40 3.93 6.64 -7.98
CA GLY A 40 4.12 7.20 -9.29
C GLY A 40 2.86 7.08 -10.13
N THR A 41 3.05 6.96 -11.44
CA THR A 41 1.94 6.81 -12.37
C THR A 41 2.15 5.63 -13.31
N ALA A 42 1.08 5.12 -13.91
CA ALA A 42 1.05 4.04 -14.88
C ALA A 42 0.28 4.45 -16.16
N ASP A 43 0.46 3.70 -17.25
CA ASP A 43 -0.28 3.93 -18.49
C ASP A 43 -1.78 3.70 -18.27
N LEU A 44 -2.58 4.74 -18.53
CA LEU A 44 -4.00 4.73 -18.22
C LEU A 44 -4.75 3.66 -18.99
N ALA A 45 -4.47 3.49 -20.30
CA ALA A 45 -5.19 2.54 -21.13
C ALA A 45 -4.93 1.09 -20.69
N GLN A 46 -3.67 0.79 -20.34
CA GLN A 46 -3.28 -0.51 -19.79
C GLN A 46 -3.98 -0.82 -18.48
N VAL A 47 -4.12 0.16 -17.58
CA VAL A 47 -4.81 -0.05 -16.30
C VAL A 47 -6.33 -0.14 -16.50
N GLN A 48 -6.92 0.71 -17.35
CA GLN A 48 -8.35 0.63 -17.67
C GLN A 48 -8.74 -0.75 -18.23
N ALA A 49 -7.90 -1.33 -19.08
CA ALA A 49 -8.14 -2.67 -19.62
C ALA A 49 -8.14 -3.76 -18.53
N LEU A 50 -7.38 -3.58 -17.45
CA LEU A 50 -7.36 -4.51 -16.31
C LEU A 50 -8.62 -4.38 -15.47
N LEU A 51 -9.06 -3.14 -15.23
CA LEU A 51 -10.21 -2.84 -14.38
C LEU A 51 -11.55 -2.88 -15.14
N LYS A 52 -11.59 -3.39 -16.38
CA LYS A 52 -12.78 -3.36 -17.25
C LYS A 52 -14.01 -4.07 -16.67
N ASN A 53 -13.81 -5.03 -15.77
CA ASN A 53 -14.86 -5.81 -15.12
C ASN A 53 -15.16 -5.30 -13.70
N GLU A 54 -14.47 -4.26 -13.25
CA GLU A 54 -14.67 -3.65 -11.94
C GLU A 54 -15.72 -2.52 -12.04
N SER A 55 -16.37 -2.23 -10.93
CA SER A 55 -17.35 -1.14 -10.75
C SER A 55 -16.72 0.12 -10.16
N VAL A 56 -15.45 0.39 -10.48
CA VAL A 56 -14.71 1.57 -10.02
C VAL A 56 -14.11 2.33 -11.20
N HIS A 57 -13.79 3.61 -10.97
CA HIS A 57 -13.15 4.47 -11.95
C HIS A 57 -11.75 4.84 -11.49
N LEU A 58 -10.78 4.84 -12.41
CA LEU A 58 -9.41 5.26 -12.10
C LEU A 58 -9.38 6.76 -11.77
N LEU A 59 -8.68 7.08 -10.68
CA LEU A 59 -8.25 8.45 -10.43
C LEU A 59 -7.04 8.72 -11.33
N GLN A 60 -7.25 9.56 -12.34
CA GLN A 60 -6.24 9.90 -13.33
C GLN A 60 -5.66 11.30 -13.10
N THR A 61 -4.45 11.52 -13.59
CA THR A 61 -3.80 12.83 -13.62
C THR A 61 -4.21 13.62 -14.87
N GLU A 62 -3.99 14.95 -14.85
CA GLU A 62 -4.29 15.84 -15.99
C GLU A 62 -3.57 15.46 -17.29
N ASN A 63 -2.39 14.82 -17.22
CA ASN A 63 -1.69 14.28 -18.39
C ASN A 63 -2.18 12.89 -18.82
N GLY A 64 -3.28 12.38 -18.25
CA GLY A 64 -3.92 11.14 -18.67
C GLY A 64 -3.19 9.88 -18.20
N ARG A 65 -2.58 9.90 -17.01
CA ARG A 65 -1.95 8.73 -16.40
C ARG A 65 -2.79 8.20 -15.23
N ALA A 66 -2.75 6.90 -14.98
CA ALA A 66 -3.32 6.32 -13.77
C ALA A 66 -2.36 6.52 -12.59
N VAL A 67 -2.86 6.83 -11.39
CA VAL A 67 -2.02 6.93 -10.19
C VAL A 67 -1.81 5.54 -9.60
N MET A 68 -0.56 5.15 -9.35
CA MET A 68 -0.19 3.79 -8.92
C MET A 68 0.76 3.84 -7.71
N GLY A 69 0.56 2.91 -6.78
CA GLY A 69 1.43 2.66 -5.64
C GLY A 69 1.87 1.19 -5.58
N ILE A 70 3.14 0.96 -5.30
CA ILE A 70 3.73 -0.35 -5.05
C ILE A 70 4.19 -0.41 -3.60
N TRP A 71 3.77 -1.43 -2.88
CA TRP A 71 4.07 -1.65 -1.47
C TRP A 71 5.03 -2.82 -1.33
N VAL A 72 6.12 -2.60 -0.62
CA VAL A 72 7.16 -3.59 -0.28
C VAL A 72 7.26 -3.59 1.23
N VAL A 73 6.79 -4.65 1.88
CA VAL A 73 6.57 -4.65 3.32
C VAL A 73 7.17 -5.89 3.97
N ASP A 74 7.83 -5.70 5.10
CA ASP A 74 8.30 -6.75 6.00
C ASP A 74 7.61 -6.57 7.36
N PHE A 75 6.61 -7.39 7.64
CA PHE A 75 5.90 -7.42 8.91
C PHE A 75 6.70 -8.29 9.89
N THR A 76 7.46 -7.67 10.78
CA THR A 76 8.34 -8.38 11.73
C THR A 76 7.57 -8.93 12.93
N GLU A 77 6.46 -8.30 13.30
CA GLU A 77 5.55 -8.75 14.34
C GLU A 77 4.10 -8.46 13.93
N ALA A 78 3.29 -9.51 13.70
CA ALA A 78 1.90 -9.38 13.29
C ALA A 78 1.03 -10.49 13.88
N SER A 79 -0.29 -10.27 13.90
CA SER A 79 -1.29 -11.20 14.46
C SER A 79 -1.38 -12.53 13.71
N LEU A 80 -0.88 -12.59 12.47
CA LEU A 80 -0.77 -13.79 11.64
C LEU A 80 0.64 -14.42 11.65
N GLY A 81 1.53 -13.91 12.51
CA GLY A 81 2.96 -14.21 12.49
C GLY A 81 3.75 -13.31 11.53
N PRO A 82 5.09 -13.31 11.60
CA PRO A 82 5.94 -12.52 10.72
C PRO A 82 5.81 -12.97 9.26
N HIS A 83 5.72 -12.02 8.34
CA HIS A 83 5.60 -12.29 6.90
C HIS A 83 5.96 -11.04 6.08
N LYS A 84 6.13 -11.20 4.77
CA LYS A 84 6.39 -10.14 3.81
C LYS A 84 5.23 -10.00 2.85
N GLU A 85 5.14 -8.82 2.27
CA GLU A 85 4.09 -8.47 1.32
C GLU A 85 4.64 -7.64 0.17
N LEU A 86 4.15 -7.99 -1.02
CA LEU A 86 4.22 -7.16 -2.22
C LEU A 86 2.79 -6.84 -2.62
N GLN A 87 2.47 -5.56 -2.80
CA GLN A 87 1.16 -5.14 -3.30
C GLN A 87 1.30 -4.12 -4.44
N PHE A 88 0.58 -4.33 -5.52
CA PHE A 88 0.37 -3.34 -6.58
C PHE A 88 -1.03 -2.76 -6.45
N SER A 89 -1.12 -1.43 -6.42
CA SER A 89 -2.37 -0.72 -6.20
C SER A 89 -2.55 0.46 -7.14
N PHE A 90 -3.79 0.72 -7.52
CA PHE A 90 -4.19 1.89 -8.30
C PHE A 90 -5.12 2.76 -7.48
N LEU A 91 -5.03 4.09 -7.62
CA LEU A 91 -6.06 4.95 -7.02
C LEU A 91 -7.32 4.92 -7.86
N VAL A 92 -8.44 4.64 -7.20
CA VAL A 92 -9.76 4.59 -7.80
C VAL A 92 -10.77 5.38 -6.98
N VAL A 93 -11.95 5.57 -7.57
CA VAL A 93 -13.13 6.19 -6.97
C VAL A 93 -14.37 5.45 -7.44
N HIS A 94 -15.39 5.35 -6.57
CA HIS A 94 -16.68 4.71 -6.94
C HIS A 94 -17.49 5.55 -7.92
N GLN A 95 -17.27 6.86 -7.95
CA GLN A 95 -17.95 7.79 -8.85
C GLN A 95 -16.90 8.54 -9.66
N PRO A 96 -17.08 8.72 -10.99
CA PRO A 96 -16.12 9.42 -11.82
C PRO A 96 -15.77 10.80 -11.25
N GLN A 97 -14.49 11.16 -11.31
CA GLN A 97 -13.99 12.46 -10.89
C GLN A 97 -13.15 13.10 -11.99
N SER A 98 -13.05 14.43 -11.93
CA SER A 98 -12.11 15.17 -12.78
C SER A 98 -10.67 14.71 -12.52
N PRO A 99 -9.80 14.75 -13.54
CA PRO A 99 -8.38 14.49 -13.36
C PRO A 99 -7.77 15.35 -12.23
N ILE A 100 -6.82 14.77 -11.50
CA ILE A 100 -6.06 15.50 -10.48
C ILE A 100 -4.81 16.15 -11.08
N PRO A 101 -4.31 17.25 -10.49
CA PRO A 101 -3.12 17.91 -11.00
C PRO A 101 -1.90 17.01 -11.05
N ASN A 102 -1.12 17.15 -12.12
CA ASN A 102 0.16 16.45 -12.27
C ASN A 102 1.12 16.88 -11.15
N HIS A 103 1.58 15.95 -10.33
CA HIS A 103 2.59 16.21 -9.31
C HIS A 103 3.31 14.93 -8.91
N PRO A 104 4.63 14.95 -8.66
CA PRO A 104 5.40 13.80 -8.16
C PRO A 104 4.95 13.18 -6.82
N LEU A 105 3.90 13.71 -6.20
CA LEU A 105 3.33 13.26 -4.91
C LEU A 105 1.81 13.21 -5.02
N ALA A 106 1.28 13.05 -6.24
CA ALA A 106 -0.14 13.04 -6.53
C ALA A 106 -0.86 11.94 -5.75
N LEU A 107 -0.23 10.77 -5.61
CA LEU A 107 -0.72 9.66 -4.79
C LEU A 107 -0.96 10.09 -3.33
N LEU A 108 0.07 10.61 -2.66
CA LEU A 108 -0.05 11.04 -1.27
C LEU A 108 -1.10 12.14 -1.12
N ARG A 109 -1.07 13.15 -2.00
CA ARG A 109 -2.07 14.22 -1.97
C ARG A 109 -3.49 13.66 -2.09
N ALA A 110 -3.73 12.75 -3.02
CA ALA A 110 -5.05 12.15 -3.20
C ALA A 110 -5.49 11.39 -1.95
N LEU A 111 -4.63 10.55 -1.36
CA LEU A 111 -4.95 9.83 -0.12
C LEU A 111 -5.26 10.77 1.06
N PHE A 112 -4.55 11.90 1.18
CA PHE A 112 -4.74 12.83 2.30
C PHE A 112 -5.91 13.81 2.12
N THR A 113 -6.24 14.18 0.89
CA THR A 113 -7.14 15.32 0.62
C THR A 113 -8.40 14.95 -0.16
N ASN A 114 -8.45 13.76 -0.76
CA ASN A 114 -9.62 13.30 -1.51
C ASN A 114 -10.33 12.18 -0.72
N PRO A 115 -11.42 12.47 0.01
CA PRO A 115 -12.14 11.47 0.79
C PRO A 115 -12.80 10.39 -0.06
N ALA A 116 -12.92 10.58 -1.38
CA ALA A 116 -13.43 9.57 -2.30
C ALA A 116 -12.33 8.63 -2.81
N ALA A 117 -11.05 9.00 -2.70
CA ALA A 117 -9.95 8.19 -3.18
C ALA A 117 -9.86 6.87 -2.40
N ARG A 118 -9.59 5.79 -3.13
CA ARG A 118 -9.43 4.43 -2.64
C ARG A 118 -8.21 3.80 -3.27
N MET A 119 -7.57 2.88 -2.56
CA MET A 119 -6.51 2.04 -3.11
C MET A 119 -7.13 0.74 -3.61
N PHE A 120 -7.32 0.59 -4.92
CA PHE A 120 -7.70 -0.68 -5.50
C PHE A 120 -6.52 -1.65 -5.43
N CYS A 121 -6.68 -2.75 -4.72
CA CYS A 121 -5.66 -3.79 -4.61
C CYS A 121 -5.72 -4.68 -5.87
N TYR A 122 -4.83 -4.43 -6.83
CA TYR A 122 -4.81 -5.17 -8.10
C TYR A 122 -4.07 -6.50 -7.97
N GLY A 123 -2.92 -6.49 -7.30
CA GLY A 123 -2.10 -7.69 -7.10
C GLY A 123 -1.53 -7.68 -5.70
N LEU A 124 -1.62 -8.82 -5.02
CA LEU A 124 -1.18 -9.01 -3.65
C LEU A 124 -0.44 -10.34 -3.53
N TRP A 125 0.74 -10.31 -2.94
CA TRP A 125 1.54 -11.50 -2.70
C TRP A 125 2.08 -11.49 -1.29
N ASN A 126 2.01 -12.63 -0.60
CA ASN A 126 2.57 -12.83 0.72
C ASN A 126 3.48 -14.06 0.74
N ASP A 127 4.49 -14.07 1.62
CA ASP A 127 5.45 -15.19 1.75
C ASP A 127 4.99 -16.29 2.72
N THR A 128 3.79 -16.18 3.30
CA THR A 128 3.19 -17.20 4.16
C THR A 128 1.78 -17.57 3.70
N GLU A 129 1.43 -18.85 3.80
CA GLU A 129 0.10 -19.36 3.44
C GLU A 129 -1.00 -18.76 4.31
N THR A 130 -0.73 -18.52 5.60
CA THR A 130 -1.67 -17.89 6.54
C THR A 130 -2.08 -16.48 6.10
N ALA A 131 -1.13 -15.65 5.70
CA ALA A 131 -1.43 -14.31 5.20
C ALA A 131 -2.21 -14.37 3.88
N VAL A 132 -1.83 -15.27 2.97
CA VAL A 132 -2.55 -15.47 1.70
C VAL A 132 -4.01 -15.89 1.94
N ALA A 133 -4.23 -16.91 2.77
CA ALA A 133 -5.56 -17.41 3.08
C ALA A 133 -6.42 -16.34 3.78
N TYR A 134 -5.85 -15.59 4.73
CA TYR A 134 -6.54 -14.46 5.38
C TYR A 134 -7.01 -13.41 4.36
N ASN A 135 -6.10 -12.95 3.51
CA ASN A 135 -6.39 -11.92 2.51
C ASN A 135 -7.48 -12.37 1.51
N ARG A 136 -7.43 -13.63 1.06
CA ARG A 136 -8.42 -14.18 0.13
C ARG A 136 -9.78 -14.38 0.78
N GLU A 137 -9.81 -15.06 1.90
CA GLU A 137 -11.04 -15.61 2.45
C GLU A 137 -11.80 -14.61 3.32
N LEU A 138 -11.10 -13.65 3.93
CA LEU A 138 -11.71 -12.66 4.83
C LEU A 138 -11.75 -11.25 4.23
N LEU A 139 -10.78 -10.88 3.40
CA LEU A 139 -10.70 -9.55 2.80
C LEU A 139 -11.12 -9.51 1.32
N GLY A 140 -11.33 -10.67 0.69
CA GLY A 140 -11.69 -10.76 -0.73
C GLY A 140 -10.58 -10.29 -1.68
N LEU A 141 -9.33 -10.30 -1.23
CA LEU A 141 -8.17 -9.91 -2.03
C LEU A 141 -7.58 -11.14 -2.73
N GLU A 142 -7.18 -11.02 -3.99
CA GLU A 142 -6.61 -12.13 -4.76
C GLU A 142 -5.14 -12.42 -4.40
N ALA A 143 -4.86 -12.63 -3.11
CA ALA A 143 -3.50 -12.87 -2.63
C ALA A 143 -2.92 -14.18 -3.16
N GLN A 144 -1.62 -14.18 -3.45
CA GLN A 144 -0.87 -15.33 -3.93
C GLN A 144 0.39 -15.57 -3.10
N VAL A 145 0.85 -16.82 -3.06
CA VAL A 145 2.10 -17.15 -2.38
C VAL A 145 3.29 -16.68 -3.22
N MET A 146 4.29 -16.11 -2.55
CA MET A 146 5.57 -15.71 -3.14
C MET A 146 6.76 -16.15 -2.29
N GLN A 147 7.96 -16.03 -2.85
CA GLN A 147 9.22 -16.00 -2.10
C GLN A 147 9.76 -14.58 -2.10
N ALA A 148 10.29 -14.15 -0.95
CA ALA A 148 10.72 -12.78 -0.75
C ALA A 148 12.10 -12.71 -0.09
N THR A 149 12.94 -11.79 -0.57
CA THR A 149 14.15 -11.35 0.12
C THR A 149 14.10 -9.85 0.25
N ILE A 150 14.29 -9.32 1.46
CA ILE A 150 14.43 -7.89 1.73
C ILE A 150 15.67 -7.74 2.61
N THR A 151 16.64 -6.96 2.14
CA THR A 151 17.89 -6.71 2.86
C THR A 151 18.12 -5.21 2.99
N ARG A 152 18.65 -4.79 4.15
CA ARG A 152 18.97 -3.39 4.44
C ARG A 152 20.43 -3.29 4.85
N GLY A 153 21.16 -2.38 4.22
CA GLY A 153 22.59 -2.20 4.49
C GLY A 153 23.15 -0.99 3.77
N ALA A 154 24.16 -0.34 4.35
CA ALA A 154 24.87 0.79 3.74
C ALA A 154 23.97 1.96 3.26
N GLY A 155 22.80 2.16 3.87
CA GLY A 155 21.83 3.19 3.43
C GLY A 155 21.09 2.82 2.14
N GLN A 156 20.98 1.52 1.84
CA GLN A 156 20.19 0.97 0.76
C GLN A 156 19.28 -0.14 1.27
N LYS A 157 18.11 -0.24 0.64
CA LYS A 157 17.18 -1.35 0.77
C LYS A 157 17.12 -2.06 -0.57
N GLN A 158 17.39 -3.36 -0.57
CA GLN A 158 17.27 -4.21 -1.75
C GLN A 158 16.17 -5.23 -1.50
N PHE A 159 15.40 -5.53 -2.53
CA PHE A 159 14.32 -6.49 -2.45
C PHE A 159 14.18 -7.29 -3.73
N ARG A 160 13.72 -8.53 -3.59
CA ARG A 160 13.40 -9.43 -4.69
C ARG A 160 12.24 -10.33 -4.29
N PHE A 161 11.26 -10.41 -5.18
CA PHE A 161 10.05 -11.19 -5.02
C PHE A 161 9.86 -12.10 -6.24
N THR A 162 9.60 -13.37 -6.00
CA THR A 162 9.30 -14.35 -7.05
C THR A 162 8.03 -15.10 -6.73
N ASP A 163 7.29 -15.55 -7.75
CA ASP A 163 6.11 -16.39 -7.56
C ASP A 163 6.49 -17.80 -7.05
N ALA A 164 5.49 -18.65 -6.85
CA ALA A 164 5.69 -20.03 -6.42
C ALA A 164 6.52 -20.89 -7.40
N ASN A 165 6.63 -20.48 -8.68
CA ASN A 165 7.43 -21.15 -9.71
C ASN A 165 8.85 -20.56 -9.84
N GLY A 166 9.19 -19.52 -9.06
CA GLY A 166 10.46 -18.80 -9.13
C GLY A 166 10.52 -17.74 -10.23
N ALA A 167 9.41 -17.46 -10.93
CA ALA A 167 9.36 -16.35 -11.88
C ALA A 167 9.42 -15.02 -11.13
N LEU A 168 10.16 -14.05 -11.67
CA LEU A 168 10.25 -12.73 -11.07
C LEU A 168 8.86 -12.07 -11.02
N LEU A 169 8.53 -11.49 -9.88
CA LEU A 169 7.38 -10.60 -9.73
C LEU A 169 7.86 -9.15 -9.76
N PHE A 170 8.75 -8.82 -8.82
CA PHE A 170 9.31 -7.49 -8.65
C PHE A 170 10.65 -7.56 -7.95
N ALA A 171 11.62 -6.76 -8.39
CA ALA A 171 12.89 -6.57 -7.70
C ALA A 171 13.31 -5.12 -7.76
N GLY A 172 14.21 -4.73 -6.87
CA GLY A 172 14.75 -3.39 -6.91
C GLY A 172 15.68 -3.06 -5.77
N GLN A 173 16.21 -1.86 -5.88
CA GLN A 173 17.01 -1.23 -4.85
C GLN A 173 16.60 0.23 -4.74
N VAL A 174 16.59 0.74 -3.51
CA VAL A 174 16.33 2.14 -3.22
C VAL A 174 17.31 2.64 -2.19
N HIS A 175 17.74 3.88 -2.34
CA HIS A 175 18.45 4.60 -1.29
C HIS A 175 17.51 4.89 -0.11
N GLU A 176 17.96 4.65 1.11
CA GLU A 176 17.24 5.00 2.34
C GLU A 176 17.78 6.32 2.90
N ALA A 177 17.16 7.44 2.54
CA ALA A 177 17.49 8.72 3.17
C ALA A 177 17.21 8.66 4.68
N LYS A 178 18.06 9.31 5.48
CA LYS A 178 17.87 9.40 6.94
C LYS A 178 16.86 10.48 7.34
N ARG A 179 16.57 11.43 6.45
CA ARG A 179 15.67 12.56 6.67
C ARG A 179 15.05 12.98 5.33
N PRO A 180 13.78 13.44 5.32
CA PRO A 180 13.19 14.03 4.14
C PRO A 180 14.02 15.23 3.66
N SER A 181 14.17 15.39 2.35
CA SER A 181 14.82 16.59 1.82
C SER A 181 13.96 17.84 2.09
N PRO A 182 14.55 19.03 2.27
CA PRO A 182 13.78 20.27 2.40
C PRO A 182 12.83 20.49 1.23
N ARG A 183 13.23 20.07 0.02
CA ARG A 183 12.40 20.17 -1.19
C ARG A 183 11.11 19.37 -1.05
N VAL A 184 11.17 18.15 -0.51
CA VAL A 184 9.97 17.32 -0.25
C VAL A 184 9.09 17.99 0.80
N GLY A 185 9.67 18.51 1.89
CA GLY A 185 8.91 19.24 2.91
C GLY A 185 8.17 20.45 2.35
N TRP A 186 8.83 21.24 1.50
CA TRP A 186 8.21 22.37 0.79
C TRP A 186 7.12 21.93 -0.20
N SER A 187 7.33 20.83 -0.93
CA SER A 187 6.32 20.27 -1.83
C SER A 187 5.08 19.81 -1.06
N LEU A 188 5.24 19.04 0.02
CA LEU A 188 4.13 18.59 0.86
C LEU A 188 3.37 19.77 1.48
N LEU A 189 4.09 20.78 1.98
CA LEU A 189 3.49 21.99 2.54
C LEU A 189 2.63 22.73 1.50
N ARG A 190 3.09 22.82 0.25
CA ARG A 190 2.32 23.44 -0.84
C ARG A 190 1.11 22.60 -1.26
N LEU A 191 1.23 21.27 -1.20
CA LEU A 191 0.17 20.35 -1.62
C LEU A 191 -0.97 20.22 -0.60
N LEU A 192 -0.63 20.09 0.68
CA LEU A 192 -1.58 19.92 1.78
C LEU A 192 -1.97 21.28 2.39
N GLY A 193 -1.19 22.32 2.14
CA GLY A 193 -1.36 23.60 2.81
C GLY A 193 -1.00 23.55 4.29
N LEU A 194 -0.95 24.73 4.91
CA LEU A 194 -0.50 24.89 6.30
C LEU A 194 -1.40 24.15 7.28
N ARG A 195 -2.72 24.24 7.15
CA ARG A 195 -3.66 23.65 8.12
C ARG A 195 -3.52 22.13 8.23
N GLN A 196 -3.49 21.42 7.10
CA GLN A 196 -3.42 19.96 7.09
C GLN A 196 -2.03 19.46 7.50
N THR A 197 -0.97 20.18 7.10
CA THR A 197 0.41 19.88 7.56
C THR A 197 0.54 20.03 9.08
N TRP A 198 -0.14 21.00 9.68
CA TRP A 198 -0.10 21.26 11.12
C TRP A 198 -1.03 20.35 11.94
N SER A 199 -2.09 19.80 11.34
CA SER A 199 -2.94 18.79 11.98
C SER A 199 -2.36 17.38 11.91
N ALA A 200 -1.43 17.12 10.98
CA ALA A 200 -0.81 15.79 10.81
C ALA A 200 -0.16 15.24 12.11
N PRO A 201 0.55 16.03 12.94
CA PRO A 201 1.11 15.54 14.20
C PRO A 201 0.05 15.17 15.25
N SER A 202 -1.20 15.62 15.09
CA SER A 202 -2.27 15.39 16.08
C SER A 202 -3.06 14.10 15.86
N GLN A 203 -2.92 13.48 14.69
CA GLN A 203 -3.55 12.20 14.40
C GLN A 203 -2.56 11.07 14.71
N PRO A 204 -2.88 10.16 15.66
CA PRO A 204 -1.98 9.08 16.05
C PRO A 204 -1.81 8.00 14.96
N PHE A 205 -2.66 8.00 13.93
CA PHE A 205 -2.61 7.11 12.79
C PHE A 205 -3.37 7.71 11.59
N LEU A 206 -3.02 7.27 10.40
CA LEU A 206 -3.63 7.66 9.13
C LEU A 206 -4.54 6.55 8.64
N GLY A 207 -5.75 6.90 8.23
CA GLY A 207 -6.71 5.96 7.64
C GLY A 207 -6.69 6.02 6.11
N ALA A 208 -6.74 4.86 5.46
CA ALA A 208 -6.96 4.74 4.03
C ALA A 208 -7.97 3.62 3.76
N LYS A 209 -8.79 3.80 2.72
CA LYS A 209 -9.72 2.78 2.28
C LYS A 209 -9.12 1.99 1.11
N VAL A 210 -9.11 0.68 1.25
CA VAL A 210 -8.64 -0.27 0.24
C VAL A 210 -9.87 -0.91 -0.40
N VAL A 211 -9.86 -1.05 -1.72
CA VAL A 211 -10.94 -1.67 -2.47
C VAL A 211 -10.49 -3.03 -2.97
N ASN A 212 -11.28 -4.06 -2.69
CA ASN A 212 -11.08 -5.40 -3.22
C ASN A 212 -11.51 -5.50 -4.70
N PRO A 213 -10.90 -6.38 -5.50
CA PRO A 213 -11.44 -6.77 -6.81
C PRO A 213 -12.77 -7.51 -6.64
N ILE A 214 -13.64 -7.45 -7.64
CA ILE A 214 -14.87 -8.25 -7.66
C ILE A 214 -14.49 -9.74 -7.76
N GLY A 215 -14.88 -10.53 -6.77
CA GLY A 215 -14.58 -11.96 -6.74
C GLY A 215 -15.63 -12.78 -6.00
N ASP A 216 -15.36 -14.07 -5.80
CA ASP A 216 -16.34 -15.01 -5.21
C ASP A 216 -16.65 -14.69 -3.73
N VAL A 217 -15.66 -14.19 -2.98
CA VAL A 217 -15.80 -13.87 -1.55
C VAL A 217 -16.53 -12.54 -1.35
N VAL A 218 -16.23 -11.55 -2.19
CA VAL A 218 -16.85 -10.24 -2.18
C VAL A 218 -17.28 -9.90 -3.62
N PRO A 219 -18.57 -10.09 -3.98
CA PRO A 219 -19.05 -10.00 -5.36
C PRO A 219 -19.28 -8.54 -5.83
N TYR A 220 -18.60 -7.58 -5.20
CA TYR A 220 -18.62 -6.16 -5.49
C TYR A 220 -17.29 -5.53 -5.08
N ASN A 221 -16.99 -4.31 -5.54
CA ASN A 221 -15.84 -3.56 -5.06
C ASN A 221 -16.14 -2.96 -3.67
N GLY A 222 -15.83 -3.71 -2.62
CA GLY A 222 -16.06 -3.29 -1.23
C GLY A 222 -14.95 -2.41 -0.69
N ASP A 223 -15.31 -1.45 0.16
CA ASP A 223 -14.35 -0.64 0.90
C ASP A 223 -13.96 -1.38 2.19
N ALA A 224 -12.67 -1.66 2.35
CA ALA A 224 -12.09 -2.13 3.60
C ALA A 224 -11.23 -1.02 4.21
N GLN A 225 -11.45 -0.73 5.48
CA GLN A 225 -10.74 0.36 6.16
C GLN A 225 -9.41 -0.14 6.73
N SER A 226 -8.34 0.57 6.43
CA SER A 226 -7.01 0.33 6.98
C SER A 226 -6.50 1.55 7.75
N PHE A 227 -5.63 1.31 8.73
CA PHE A 227 -5.01 2.35 9.53
C PHE A 227 -3.53 2.06 9.70
N VAL A 228 -2.69 3.09 9.52
CA VAL A 228 -1.23 2.99 9.71
C VAL A 228 -0.73 4.07 10.66
N ALA A 229 0.10 3.67 11.61
CA ALA A 229 0.89 4.58 12.44
C ALA A 229 2.37 4.28 12.19
N ALA A 230 3.08 5.22 11.58
CA ALA A 230 4.52 5.10 11.34
C ALA A 230 5.29 6.07 12.24
N ASP A 231 6.32 5.57 12.91
CA ASP A 231 7.11 6.39 13.83
C ASP A 231 8.05 7.34 13.06
N GLN A 232 8.56 6.88 11.91
CA GLN A 232 9.52 7.64 11.08
C GLN A 232 9.19 7.51 9.59
N PRO A 233 8.13 8.18 9.09
CA PRO A 233 7.91 8.29 7.66
C PRO A 233 8.96 9.20 7.03
N ILE A 234 9.65 8.71 6.01
CA ILE A 234 10.67 9.44 5.24
C ILE A 234 10.30 9.37 3.77
N ILE A 235 9.88 10.50 3.22
CA ILE A 235 9.57 10.67 1.80
C ILE A 235 10.78 11.29 1.10
N GLN A 236 11.15 10.72 -0.05
CA GLN A 236 12.13 11.27 -0.99
C GLN A 236 11.61 11.13 -2.42
N PHE A 237 12.05 12.01 -3.32
CA PHE A 237 11.79 11.79 -4.74
C PHE A 237 12.61 10.59 -5.24
N TYR A 238 12.06 9.87 -6.21
CA TYR A 238 12.77 8.80 -6.88
C TYR A 238 13.97 9.36 -7.63
N ASP A 239 15.13 8.74 -7.47
CA ASP A 239 16.36 9.13 -8.18
C ASP A 239 16.84 7.95 -9.04
N PRO A 240 16.70 7.99 -10.38
CA PRO A 240 17.15 6.91 -11.26
C PRO A 240 18.68 6.68 -11.22
N GLY A 241 19.46 7.58 -10.63
CA GLY A 241 20.89 7.40 -10.41
C GLY A 241 21.22 6.49 -9.22
N THR A 242 20.31 6.33 -8.26
CA THR A 242 20.53 5.51 -7.06
C THR A 242 19.48 4.44 -6.83
N ASP A 243 18.30 4.60 -7.44
CA ASP A 243 17.14 3.76 -7.31
C ASP A 243 16.88 3.04 -8.63
N SER A 244 16.47 1.77 -8.56
CA SER A 244 16.12 1.00 -9.76
C SER A 244 15.13 -0.10 -9.44
N PHE A 245 14.24 -0.38 -10.39
CA PHE A 245 13.22 -1.44 -10.29
C PHE A 245 13.23 -2.33 -11.53
N GLU A 246 12.87 -3.59 -11.32
CA GLU A 246 12.71 -4.60 -12.35
C GLU A 246 11.36 -5.30 -12.14
N PHE A 247 10.52 -5.30 -13.18
CA PHE A 247 9.26 -6.04 -13.20
C PHE A 247 9.49 -7.37 -13.93
N GLY A 248 9.02 -8.48 -13.35
CA GLY A 248 9.09 -9.77 -14.05
C GLY A 248 7.86 -10.06 -14.93
N GLY A 249 6.86 -9.20 -14.90
CA GLY A 249 5.65 -9.28 -15.71
C GLY A 249 5.31 -7.95 -16.39
N LYS A 250 4.04 -7.56 -16.36
CA LYS A 250 3.58 -6.27 -16.89
C LYS A 250 4.15 -5.14 -16.04
N ASP A 251 4.90 -4.23 -16.65
CA ASP A 251 5.49 -3.06 -15.99
C ASP A 251 4.54 -1.86 -15.91
N PHE A 252 3.38 -1.94 -16.57
CA PHE A 252 2.36 -0.89 -16.69
C PHE A 252 2.89 0.43 -17.24
N ASP A 253 4.04 0.43 -17.92
CA ASP A 253 4.82 1.65 -18.20
C ASP A 253 4.93 2.54 -16.95
N PHE A 254 5.26 1.93 -15.80
CA PHE A 254 5.29 2.61 -14.51
C PHE A 254 6.41 3.64 -14.45
N GLN A 255 6.04 4.86 -14.05
CA GLN A 255 6.95 5.98 -13.86
C GLN A 255 7.01 6.30 -12.37
N PRO A 256 8.01 5.80 -11.63
CA PRO A 256 8.18 6.11 -10.21
C PRO A 256 8.53 7.59 -10.04
N GLU A 257 7.91 8.23 -9.07
CA GLU A 257 8.08 9.67 -8.79
C GLU A 257 8.64 9.91 -7.39
N PHE A 258 8.28 9.07 -6.42
CA PHE A 258 8.76 9.14 -5.06
C PHE A 258 8.84 7.76 -4.41
N VAL A 259 9.60 7.70 -3.32
CA VAL A 259 9.57 6.59 -2.38
C VAL A 259 9.35 7.11 -0.96
N GLU A 260 8.56 6.40 -0.19
CA GLU A 260 8.31 6.63 1.22
C GLU A 260 8.75 5.40 2.01
N HIS A 261 9.71 5.61 2.91
CA HIS A 261 10.10 4.62 3.90
C HIS A 261 9.31 4.86 5.17
N PHE A 262 8.74 3.82 5.76
CA PHE A 262 8.02 3.95 7.03
C PHE A 262 8.38 2.78 7.94
N ALA A 263 8.98 3.13 9.09
CA ALA A 263 9.54 2.17 10.02
C ALA A 263 9.82 2.81 11.39
N PRO A 264 9.71 2.04 12.49
CA PRO A 264 8.74 0.95 12.61
C PRO A 264 7.32 1.47 12.31
N PHE A 265 6.42 0.58 11.90
CA PHE A 265 5.01 0.94 11.75
C PHE A 265 4.09 -0.08 12.42
N ARG A 266 2.90 0.41 12.75
CA ARG A 266 1.77 -0.34 13.28
C ARG A 266 0.63 -0.22 12.30
N PHE A 267 -0.11 -1.31 12.12
CA PHE A 267 -1.17 -1.37 11.11
C PHE A 267 -2.37 -2.16 11.61
N VAL A 268 -3.56 -1.74 11.19
CA VAL A 268 -4.81 -2.46 11.39
C VAL A 268 -5.54 -2.52 10.06
N TYR A 269 -6.04 -3.69 9.69
CA TYR A 269 -6.90 -3.88 8.52
C TYR A 269 -8.24 -4.47 8.94
N LEU A 270 -9.30 -3.69 8.74
CA LEU A 270 -10.67 -4.12 9.01
C LEU A 270 -11.25 -4.87 7.80
N PRO A 271 -12.15 -5.84 8.02
CA PRO A 271 -12.88 -6.49 6.94
C PRO A 271 -13.65 -5.48 6.06
N PRO A 272 -13.91 -5.82 4.78
CA PRO A 272 -14.73 -4.99 3.90
C PRO A 272 -16.11 -4.70 4.50
N GLU A 273 -16.57 -3.46 4.36
CA GLU A 273 -17.93 -3.07 4.71
C GLU A 273 -18.92 -3.84 3.83
N ARG A 274 -19.92 -4.49 4.45
CA ARG A 274 -21.06 -5.05 3.72
C ARG A 274 -21.91 -3.89 3.17
N PRO A 275 -22.47 -4.01 1.96
CA PRO A 275 -23.27 -2.95 1.37
C PRO A 275 -24.59 -2.73 2.12
#